data_AF-A0A7C1UAC5-F1
#
_entry.id   AF-A0A7C1UAC5-F1
#
_cell.length_a   1.000
_cell.length_b   1.000
_cell.length_c   1.000
_cell.angle_alpha   90.00
_cell.angle_beta   90.00
_cell.angle_gamma   90.00
#
_symmetry.space_group_name_H-M   'P 1'
#
loop_
_entity.id
_entity.type
_entity.pdbx_description
1 polymer ?
#
loop_
_entity_poly.entity_id
_entity_poly.type
_entity_poly.pdbx_seq_one_letter_code
_entity_poly.pdbx_strand_id
1 'polypeptide(L)'
;MMRCDDLEPLLTDFLEGDLPADVETEALEHVAGCRACDLYLAEYVETIELVAEWGGEALPTEVSQRMLAAVLNDLGINGSAPGTGS
;
A
#
# COMPACT_ATOMS: atom_id res chain seq x y z
N MET A 1 -1.23 17.99 -16.72
CA MET A 1 -1.84 16.93 -17.55
C MET A 1 -0.73 15.99 -17.96
N MET A 2 -0.50 15.00 -17.11
CA MET A 2 0.45 13.92 -17.30
C MET A 2 0.06 13.03 -18.49
N ARG A 3 1.05 12.50 -19.21
CA ARG A 3 0.88 11.48 -20.26
C ARG A 3 1.32 10.11 -19.72
N CYS A 4 0.96 9.04 -20.43
CA CYS A 4 1.33 7.68 -20.03
C CYS A 4 2.84 7.51 -19.83
N ASP A 5 3.64 8.02 -20.77
CA ASP A 5 5.11 7.93 -20.74
C ASP A 5 5.74 8.77 -19.62
N ASP A 6 5.00 9.74 -19.06
CA ASP A 6 5.44 10.53 -17.91
C ASP A 6 5.16 9.79 -16.59
N LEU A 7 4.16 8.89 -16.56
CA LEU A 7 3.77 8.11 -15.39
C LEU A 7 4.64 6.86 -15.19
N GLU A 8 4.99 6.14 -16.27
CA GLU A 8 5.78 4.89 -16.21
C GLU A 8 7.02 4.98 -15.30
N PRO A 9 7.90 5.99 -15.41
CA PRO A 9 9.09 6.08 -14.56
C PRO A 9 8.79 6.41 -13.09
N LEU A 10 7.56 6.83 -12.77
CA LEU A 10 7.14 7.25 -11.43
C LEU A 10 6.37 6.16 -10.68
N LEU A 11 6.10 5.00 -11.30
CA LEU A 11 5.20 3.99 -10.74
C LEU A 11 5.65 3.42 -9.40
N THR A 12 6.95 3.26 -9.18
CA THR A 12 7.48 2.80 -7.89
C THR A 12 7.19 3.84 -6.80
N ASP A 13 7.65 5.07 -6.99
CA ASP A 13 7.43 6.17 -6.03
C ASP A 13 5.93 6.43 -5.81
N PHE A 14 5.11 6.29 -6.85
CA PHE A 14 3.66 6.39 -6.78
C PHE A 14 3.04 5.33 -5.87
N LEU A 15 3.47 4.08 -5.98
CA LEU A 15 2.98 2.97 -5.16
C LEU A 15 3.52 3.01 -3.73
N GLU A 16 4.71 3.56 -3.53
CA GLU A 16 5.34 3.73 -2.22
C GLU A 16 4.83 4.98 -1.48
N GLY A 17 4.13 5.89 -2.19
CA GLY A 17 3.63 7.15 -1.62
C GLY A 17 4.70 8.21 -1.42
N ASP A 18 5.80 8.13 -2.19
CA ASP A 18 6.98 8.99 -2.08
C ASP A 18 7.02 10.12 -3.12
N LEU A 19 5.93 10.30 -3.87
CA LEU A 19 5.79 11.41 -4.81
C LEU A 19 5.47 12.75 -4.11
N PRO A 20 5.93 13.88 -4.67
CA PRO A 20 5.39 15.19 -4.31
C PRO A 20 3.87 15.24 -4.52
N ALA A 21 3.14 15.86 -3.61
CA ALA A 21 1.67 15.84 -3.59
C ALA A 21 1.00 16.36 -4.88
N ASP A 22 1.62 17.34 -5.56
CA ASP A 22 1.16 17.85 -6.84
C ASP A 22 1.34 16.80 -7.96
N VAL A 23 2.46 16.08 -7.96
CA VAL A 23 2.74 15.00 -8.92
C VAL A 23 1.84 13.79 -8.66
N GLU A 24 1.64 13.42 -7.40
CA GLU A 24 0.72 12.34 -7.00
C GLU A 24 -0.71 12.63 -7.45
N THR A 25 -1.18 13.87 -7.28
CA THR A 25 -2.50 14.29 -7.75
C THR A 25 -2.62 14.17 -9.27
N GLU A 26 -1.64 14.64 -10.03
CA GLU A 26 -1.66 14.50 -11.50
C GLU A 26 -1.62 13.03 -11.96
N ALA A 27 -0.88 12.17 -11.26
CA ALA A 27 -0.83 10.73 -11.52
C ALA A 27 -2.20 10.06 -11.26
N LEU A 28 -2.82 10.37 -10.13
CA LEU A 28 -4.16 9.86 -9.77
C LEU A 28 -5.21 10.29 -10.81
N GLU A 29 -5.21 11.56 -11.21
CA GLU A 29 -6.10 12.07 -12.25
C GLU A 29 -5.88 11.34 -13.59
N HIS A 30 -4.61 11.09 -13.95
CA HIS A 30 -4.29 10.37 -15.18
C HIS A 30 -4.79 8.92 -15.14
N VAL A 31 -4.47 8.17 -14.09
CA VAL A 31 -4.89 6.77 -13.93
C VAL A 31 -6.41 6.66 -13.97
N ALA A 32 -7.13 7.53 -13.25
CA ALA A 32 -8.59 7.55 -13.24
C ALA A 32 -9.21 7.84 -14.63
N GLY A 33 -8.52 8.58 -15.49
CA GLY A 33 -8.97 8.93 -16.84
C GLY A 33 -8.46 8.01 -17.95
N CYS A 34 -7.47 7.15 -17.66
CA CYS A 34 -6.74 6.39 -18.68
C CYS A 34 -6.79 4.88 -18.41
N ARG A 35 -7.67 4.17 -19.14
CA ARG A 35 -7.83 2.72 -19.02
C ARG A 35 -6.53 1.92 -19.25
N ALA A 36 -5.63 2.41 -20.12
CA ALA A 36 -4.37 1.73 -20.37
C ALA A 36 -3.45 1.77 -19.14
N CYS A 37 -3.36 2.92 -18.48
CA CYS A 37 -2.56 3.07 -17.26
C CYS A 37 -3.19 2.38 -16.05
N ASP A 38 -4.52 2.36 -15.94
CA ASP A 38 -5.24 1.59 -14.92
C ASP A 38 -4.92 0.09 -15.01
N LEU A 39 -4.98 -0.48 -16.22
CA LEU A 39 -4.60 -1.88 -16.46
C LEU A 39 -3.11 -2.13 -16.18
N TYR A 40 -2.24 -1.23 -16.65
CA TYR A 40 -0.80 -1.38 -16.44
C TYR A 40 -0.42 -1.32 -14.96
N LEU A 41 -1.06 -0.42 -14.20
CA LEU A 41 -0.87 -0.33 -12.74
C LEU A 41 -1.34 -1.61 -12.04
N ALA A 42 -2.48 -2.17 -12.45
CA ALA A 42 -2.98 -3.43 -11.90
C ALA A 42 -2.00 -4.60 -12.15
N GLU A 43 -1.47 -4.72 -13.37
CA GLU A 43 -0.46 -5.74 -13.73
C GLU A 43 0.84 -5.56 -12.93
N TYR A 44 1.25 -4.31 -12.70
CA TYR A 44 2.44 -3.99 -11.90
C TYR A 44 2.26 -4.41 -10.44
N VAL A 45 1.10 -4.11 -9.84
CA VAL A 45 0.76 -4.54 -8.47
C VAL A 45 0.71 -6.06 -8.36
N GLU A 46 0.08 -6.75 -9.31
CA GLU A 46 0.05 -8.22 -9.35
C GLU A 46 1.47 -8.81 -9.38
N THR A 47 2.38 -8.20 -10.15
CA THR A 47 3.78 -8.63 -10.20
C THR A 47 4.49 -8.48 -8.84
N ILE A 48 4.24 -7.38 -8.11
CA ILE A 48 4.79 -7.17 -6.76
C ILE A 48 4.26 -8.24 -5.80
N GLU A 49 2.95 -8.51 -5.83
CA GLU A 49 2.31 -9.49 -4.95
C GLU A 49 2.86 -10.90 -5.18
N LEU A 50 3.02 -11.31 -6.44
CA LEU A 50 3.61 -12.61 -6.80
C LEU A 50 5.04 -12.76 -6.27
N VAL A 51 5.84 -11.69 -6.35
CA VAL A 51 7.21 -11.68 -5.80
C VAL A 51 7.19 -11.74 -4.28
N ALA A 52 6.27 -11.04 -3.63
CA ALA A 52 6.11 -11.06 -2.17
C ALA A 52 5.69 -12.45 -1.65
N GLU A 53 4.78 -13.13 -2.36
CA GLU A 53 4.30 -14.48 -2.02
C GLU A 53 5.44 -15.52 -2.04
N TRP A 54 6.38 -15.40 -2.98
CA TRP A 54 7.48 -16.37 -3.10
C TRP A 54 8.74 -15.96 -2.32
N GLY A 55 8.89 -14.69 -1.97
CA GLY A 55 10.10 -14.13 -1.37
C GLY A 55 10.07 -14.02 0.17
N GLY A 56 8.90 -14.09 0.81
CA GLY A 56 8.76 -13.81 2.25
C GLY A 56 8.38 -15.02 3.09
N GLU A 57 9.21 -15.36 4.07
CA GLU A 57 8.73 -16.15 5.23
C GLU A 57 7.72 -15.28 5.99
N ALA A 58 6.49 -15.76 6.15
CA ALA A 58 5.48 -15.05 6.90
C ALA A 58 5.96 -14.83 8.34
N LEU A 59 5.79 -13.61 8.87
CA LEU A 59 6.06 -13.39 10.28
C LEU A 59 5.17 -14.30 11.12
N PRO A 60 5.72 -14.96 12.16
CA PRO A 60 4.90 -15.71 13.10
C PRO A 60 3.79 -14.82 13.67
N THR A 61 2.58 -15.35 13.79
CA THR A 61 1.38 -14.62 14.20
C THR A 61 1.59 -13.82 15.49
N GLU A 62 2.33 -14.36 16.46
CA GLU A 62 2.64 -13.69 17.72
C GLU A 62 3.49 -12.43 17.55
N VAL A 63 4.38 -12.39 16.54
CA VAL A 63 5.21 -11.22 16.24
C VAL A 63 4.35 -10.13 15.61
N SER A 64 3.53 -10.48 14.62
CA SER A 64 2.62 -9.55 13.95
C SER A 64 1.60 -8.94 14.94
N GLN A 65 1.04 -9.74 15.85
CA GLN A 65 0.13 -9.25 16.89
C GLN A 65 0.81 -8.28 17.86
N ARG A 66 2.06 -8.55 18.27
CA ARG A 66 2.83 -7.65 19.13
C ARG A 66 3.14 -6.32 18.43
N MET A 67 3.51 -6.36 17.15
CA MET A 67 3.76 -5.17 16.35
C MET A 67 2.49 -4.32 16.21
N LEU A 68 1.37 -4.94 15.84
CA LEU A 68 0.08 -4.25 15.72
C LEU A 68 -0.35 -3.63 17.05
N ALA A 69 -0.25 -4.36 18.16
CA ALA A 69 -0.58 -3.84 19.48
C ALA A 69 0.27 -2.61 19.87
N ALA A 70 1.56 -2.60 19.51
CA ALA A 70 2.43 -1.46 19.75
C ALA A 70 1.99 -0.22 18.94
N VAL A 71 1.67 -0.39 17.64
CA VAL A 71 1.19 0.68 16.77
C VAL A 71 -0.15 1.23 17.24
N LEU A 72 -1.12 0.37 17.56
CA LEU A 72 -2.43 0.80 18.06
C LEU A 72 -2.33 1.57 19.38
N ASN A 73 -1.41 1.17 20.26
CA ASN A 73 -1.16 1.88 21.50
C ASN A 73 -0.56 3.27 21.28
N ASP A 74 0.38 3.41 20.34
CA ASP A 74 1.00 4.70 19.99
C ASP A 74 -0.05 5.65 19.38
N LEU A 75 -0.93 5.12 18.54
CA LEU A 75 -2.03 5.87 17.93
C LEU A 75 -3.22 6.11 18.89
N GLY A 76 -3.17 5.59 20.13
CA GLY A 76 -4.24 5.75 21.13
C GLY A 76 -5.54 4.99 20.82
N ILE A 77 -5.50 4.02 19.91
CA ILE A 77 -6.65 3.26 19.40
C ILE A 77 -6.85 1.96 20.19
N ASN A 78 -6.85 2.02 21.52
CA ASN A 78 -7.10 0.84 22.34
C ASN A 78 -8.58 0.76 22.73
N GLY A 79 -9.29 -0.20 22.14
CA GLY A 79 -10.57 -0.69 22.66
C GLY A 79 -10.35 -1.62 23.85
N SER A 80 -11.08 -1.41 24.94
CA SER A 80 -11.08 -2.25 26.13
C SER A 80 -11.17 -3.74 25.79
N ALA A 81 -10.28 -4.55 26.37
CA ALA A 81 -10.34 -6.01 26.31
C ALA A 81 -11.73 -6.53 26.73
N PRO A 82 -12.26 -7.60 26.10
CA PRO A 82 -13.44 -8.27 26.64
C PRO A 82 -13.08 -8.88 28.00
N GLY A 83 -13.82 -8.47 29.03
CA GLY A 83 -13.66 -8.98 30.38
C GLY A 83 -13.78 -10.50 30.42
N THR A 84 -12.88 -11.14 31.14
CA THR A 84 -12.99 -12.53 31.56
C THR A 84 -14.19 -12.66 32.50
N GLY A 85 -15.32 -13.14 31.98
CA GLY A 85 -16.45 -13.60 32.79
C GLY A 85 -16.27 -15.08 33.12
N SER A 86 -15.98 -15.38 34.38
CA SER A 86 -16.26 -16.69 35.01
C SER A 86 -17.73 -16.80 35.40
#